data_AF-A0A7S1H7M8-F1
#
_entry.id   AF-A0A7S1H7M8-F1
#
_cell.length_a   1.000
_cell.length_b   1.000
_cell.length_c   1.000
_cell.angle_alpha   90.00
_cell.angle_beta   90.00
_cell.angle_gamma   90.00
#
_symmetry.space_group_name_H-M   'P 1'
#
loop_
_entity.id
_entity.type
_entity.pdbx_description
1 polymer ?
#
loop_
_entity_poly.entity_id
_entity_poly.type
_entity_poly.pdbx_seq_one_letter_code
_entity_poly.pdbx_strand_id
1 'polypeptide(L)'
;MLAPVVRDRKGEFVELFQDLQAQGYVRFRVDGATMEVPDLPALKKAEKHDIDVVIDRIKLRHDAADQLRQRLAESFEAALRLADGRALVMHMDSNETTLFSSKFACPICSYSLPELEPRLFSFNSPVGACPSCEGLGQVTVFDPDRVVAFQHREGV
;
A
#
# COMPACT_ATOMS: atom_id res chain seq x y z
N MET A 1 -3.17 10.33 14.28
CA MET A 1 -2.53 10.18 12.97
C MET A 1 -1.51 9.06 13.04
N LEU A 2 -1.52 8.20 12.05
CA LEU A 2 -0.77 6.96 11.98
C LEU A 2 -0.03 6.88 10.64
N ALA A 3 1.15 6.26 10.65
CA ALA A 3 1.91 5.91 9.45
C ALA A 3 1.89 4.38 9.24
N PRO A 4 1.23 3.87 8.19
CA PRO A 4 1.07 2.44 7.95
C PRO A 4 2.33 1.81 7.33
N VAL A 5 3.30 1.46 8.17
CA VAL A 5 4.60 0.92 7.74
C VAL A 5 4.53 -0.53 7.29
N VAL A 6 3.60 -1.32 7.86
CA VAL A 6 3.36 -2.72 7.45
C VAL A 6 1.86 -2.96 7.29
N ARG A 7 1.51 -3.65 6.20
CA ARG A 7 0.14 -4.07 5.89
C ARG A 7 0.09 -5.49 5.35
N ASP A 8 -0.70 -6.35 5.99
CA ASP A 8 -0.99 -7.74 5.57
C ASP A 8 0.27 -8.56 5.22
N ARG A 9 1.36 -8.37 5.97
CA ARG A 9 2.65 -9.04 5.71
C ARG A 9 3.04 -9.99 6.85
N LYS A 10 3.64 -11.12 6.48
CA LYS A 10 4.19 -12.08 7.44
C LYS A 10 5.58 -11.68 7.92
N GLY A 11 5.85 -11.85 9.21
CA GLY A 11 7.17 -11.58 9.78
C GLY A 11 7.15 -11.23 11.26
N GLU A 12 8.33 -11.21 11.88
CA GLU A 12 8.48 -10.84 13.30
C GLU A 12 8.79 -9.35 13.49
N PHE A 13 9.25 -8.67 12.42
CA PHE A 13 9.48 -7.22 12.35
C PHE A 13 10.40 -6.65 13.46
N VAL A 14 11.29 -7.47 14.04
CA VAL A 14 12.21 -7.05 15.11
C VAL A 14 13.12 -5.90 14.68
N GLU A 15 13.78 -6.01 13.52
CA GLU A 15 14.65 -4.97 12.97
C GLU A 15 13.86 -3.68 12.69
N LEU A 16 12.66 -3.79 12.12
CA LEU A 16 11.79 -2.63 11.87
C LEU A 16 11.47 -1.86 13.16
N PHE A 17 11.11 -2.56 14.24
CA PHE A 17 10.83 -1.91 15.52
C PHE A 17 12.08 -1.27 16.12
N GLN A 18 13.25 -1.89 15.97
CA GLN A 18 14.53 -1.33 16.44
C GLN A 18 14.88 -0.04 15.67
N ASP A 19 14.74 -0.06 14.33
CA ASP A 19 15.01 1.09 13.48
C ASP A 19 14.07 2.27 13.78
N LEU A 20 12.79 1.99 14.01
CA LEU A 20 11.80 3.00 14.37
C LEU A 20 12.04 3.56 15.78
N GLN A 21 12.46 2.72 16.72
CA GLN A 21 12.87 3.16 18.05
C GLN A 21 14.13 4.04 18.01
N ALA A 22 15.11 3.70 17.19
CA ALA A 22 16.31 4.51 16.98
C ALA A 22 15.98 5.90 16.38
N GLN A 23 14.88 6.00 15.63
CA GLN A 23 14.32 7.26 15.13
C GLN A 23 13.47 8.03 16.17
N GLY A 24 13.28 7.48 17.38
CA GLY A 24 12.55 8.10 18.48
C GLY A 24 11.05 7.78 18.53
N TYR A 25 10.56 6.85 17.71
CA TYR A 25 9.16 6.42 17.79
C TYR A 25 8.95 5.43 18.95
N VAL A 26 8.03 5.80 19.85
CA VAL A 26 7.76 5.03 21.08
C VAL A 26 6.37 4.40 21.12
N ARG A 27 5.48 4.78 20.19
CA ARG A 27 4.07 4.33 20.15
C ARG A 27 3.74 3.68 18.82
N PHE A 28 3.13 2.52 18.89
CA PHE A 28 2.75 1.72 17.74
C PHE A 28 1.32 1.23 17.90
N ARG A 29 0.65 0.96 16.78
CA ARG A 29 -0.57 0.18 16.74
C ARG A 29 -0.30 -1.08 15.93
N VAL A 30 -0.38 -2.21 16.60
CA VAL A 30 -0.03 -3.53 16.06
C VAL A 30 -1.28 -4.39 16.11
N ASP A 31 -1.69 -4.90 14.95
CA ASP A 31 -2.91 -5.72 14.78
C ASP A 31 -4.15 -5.09 15.44
N GLY A 32 -4.27 -3.77 15.31
CA GLY A 32 -5.38 -2.98 15.85
C GLY A 32 -5.20 -2.48 17.28
N ALA A 33 -4.27 -3.05 18.06
CA ALA A 33 -4.02 -2.65 19.45
C ALA A 33 -2.92 -1.58 19.55
N THR A 34 -3.18 -0.48 20.27
CA THR A 34 -2.17 0.56 20.52
C THR A 34 -1.33 0.19 21.73
N MET A 35 -0.01 0.33 21.60
CA MET A 35 1.00 -0.09 22.57
C MET A 35 2.20 0.85 22.53
N GLU A 36 2.98 0.85 23.62
CA GLU A 36 4.18 1.67 23.76
C GLU A 36 5.39 0.79 24.05
N VAL A 37 6.57 1.24 23.65
CA VAL A 37 7.84 0.58 24.00
C VAL A 37 8.07 0.77 25.51
N PRO A 38 8.50 -0.27 26.26
CA PRO A 38 9.05 -1.54 25.81
C PRO A 38 8.03 -2.69 25.66
N ASP A 39 6.74 -2.46 25.86
CA ASP A 39 5.71 -3.50 25.99
C ASP A 39 5.20 -4.02 24.63
N LEU A 40 6.04 -4.03 23.59
CA LEU A 40 5.70 -4.57 22.28
C LEU A 40 5.68 -6.11 22.33
N PRO A 41 4.62 -6.78 21.82
CA PRO A 41 4.54 -8.23 21.79
C PRO A 41 5.51 -8.79 20.73
N ALA A 42 6.03 -9.98 21.00
CA ALA A 42 6.73 -10.75 19.99
C ALA A 42 5.74 -11.22 18.90
N LEU A 43 5.97 -10.79 17.67
CA LEU A 43 5.15 -11.17 16.52
C LEU A 43 5.56 -12.53 15.97
N LYS A 44 4.60 -13.28 15.44
CA LYS A 44 4.84 -14.63 14.94
C LYS A 44 5.17 -14.60 13.45
N LYS A 45 6.34 -15.11 13.07
CA LYS A 45 6.82 -15.13 11.67
C LYS A 45 5.81 -15.66 10.63
N ALA A 46 4.97 -16.62 10.98
CA ALA A 46 4.06 -17.29 10.06
C ALA A 46 2.71 -16.55 9.88
N GLU A 47 2.39 -15.61 10.77
CA GLU A 47 1.14 -14.85 10.79
C GLU A 47 1.32 -13.52 10.07
N LYS A 48 0.23 -12.98 9.52
CA LYS A 48 0.24 -11.67 8.87
C LYS A 48 -0.06 -10.60 9.93
N HIS A 49 0.66 -9.49 9.84
CA HIS A 49 0.55 -8.40 10.78
C HIS A 49 0.34 -7.05 10.08
N ASP A 50 -0.35 -6.16 10.79
CA ASP A 50 -0.50 -4.75 10.46
C ASP A 50 0.22 -3.91 11.51
N ILE A 51 1.14 -3.05 11.08
CA ILE A 51 1.92 -2.19 11.98
C ILE A 51 1.80 -0.74 11.54
N ASP A 52 1.31 0.09 12.46
CA ASP A 52 1.16 1.52 12.36
C ASP A 52 2.07 2.22 13.37
N VAL A 53 2.81 3.24 12.93
CA VAL A 53 3.52 4.15 13.85
C VAL A 53 2.58 5.28 14.24
N VAL A 54 2.47 5.59 15.53
CA VAL A 54 1.65 6.71 16.00
C VAL A 54 2.45 8.01 15.85
N ILE A 55 2.09 8.82 14.86
CA ILE A 55 2.78 10.07 14.54
C ILE A 55 2.31 11.21 15.44
N ASP A 56 1.00 11.39 15.55
CA ASP A 56 0.44 12.45 16.39
C ASP A 56 -0.95 12.09 16.92
N ARG A 57 -1.31 12.64 18.08
CA ARG A 57 -2.63 12.54 18.71
C ARG A 57 -3.16 13.96 18.92
N ILE A 58 -4.16 14.32 18.14
CA ILE A 58 -4.70 15.68 18.08
C ILE A 58 -6.15 15.65 18.54
N LYS A 59 -6.51 16.55 19.46
CA LYS A 59 -7.90 16.86 19.78
C LYS A 59 -8.30 18.12 19.03
N LEU A 60 -9.43 18.09 18.35
CA LEU A 60 -9.95 19.25 17.64
C LEU A 60 -10.42 20.29 18.67
N ARG A 61 -9.88 21.51 18.57
CA ARG A 61 -10.34 22.67 19.35
C ARG A 61 -10.64 23.81 18.38
N HIS A 62 -11.80 24.46 18.55
CA HIS A 62 -12.31 25.45 17.61
C HIS A 62 -11.62 26.83 17.72
N ASP A 63 -10.91 27.09 18.82
CA ASP A 63 -10.27 28.36 19.16
C ASP A 63 -8.86 28.55 18.56
N ALA A 64 -8.30 27.52 17.93
CA ALA A 64 -6.91 27.52 17.41
C ALA A 64 -6.79 26.88 16.02
N ALA A 65 -7.69 27.23 15.10
CA ALA A 65 -7.78 26.61 13.77
C ALA A 65 -6.49 26.70 12.94
N ASP A 66 -5.81 27.85 12.95
CA ASP A 66 -4.59 28.05 12.17
C ASP A 66 -3.40 27.23 12.69
N GLN A 67 -3.20 27.23 14.02
CA GLN A 67 -2.17 26.41 14.68
C GLN A 67 -2.43 24.91 14.50
N LEU A 68 -3.71 24.52 14.57
CA LEU A 68 -4.15 23.15 14.30
C LEU A 68 -3.82 22.74 12.87
N ARG A 69 -4.05 23.63 11.89
CA ARG A 69 -3.76 23.36 10.48
C ARG A 69 -2.27 23.14 10.23
N GLN A 70 -1.41 23.98 10.81
CA GLN A 70 0.04 23.81 10.68
C GLN A 70 0.51 22.47 11.27
N ARG A 71 0.08 22.15 12.50
CA ARG A 71 0.44 20.89 13.16
C ARG A 71 -0.07 19.66 12.39
N LEU A 72 -1.27 19.73 11.82
CA LEU A 72 -1.81 18.68 10.96
C LEU A 72 -0.95 18.49 9.71
N ALA A 73 -0.51 19.57 9.07
CA ALA A 73 0.34 19.50 7.88
C ALA A 73 1.69 18.83 8.19
N GLU A 74 2.36 19.25 9.27
CA GLU A 74 3.63 18.66 9.72
C GLU A 74 3.47 17.17 10.06
N SER A 75 2.37 16.81 10.73
CA SER A 75 2.06 15.41 11.05
C SER A 75 1.82 14.58 9.78
N PHE A 76 1.06 15.12 8.82
CA PHE A 76 0.79 14.45 7.55
C PHE A 76 2.08 14.22 6.77
N GLU A 77 2.95 15.23 6.70
CA GLU A 77 4.24 15.11 6.02
C GLU A 77 5.12 14.02 6.66
N ALA A 78 5.19 13.99 8.00
CA ALA A 78 5.93 12.96 8.72
C ALA A 78 5.36 11.55 8.46
N ALA A 79 4.03 11.40 8.49
CA ALA A 79 3.37 10.12 8.21
C ALA A 79 3.62 9.63 6.79
N LEU A 80 3.42 10.51 5.80
CA LEU A 80 3.65 10.22 4.38
C LEU A 80 5.11 9.84 4.14
N ARG A 81 6.06 10.55 4.74
CA ARG A 81 7.49 10.25 4.59
C ARG A 81 7.85 8.87 5.15
N LEU A 82 7.28 8.50 6.30
CA LEU A 82 7.59 7.25 6.98
C LEU A 82 6.96 6.02 6.31
N ALA A 83 5.76 6.16 5.73
CA ALA A 83 4.99 5.04 5.17
C ALA A 83 4.88 5.05 3.63
N ASP A 84 5.88 5.61 2.96
CA ASP A 84 6.02 5.66 1.51
C ASP A 84 4.84 6.32 0.78
N GLY A 85 4.46 7.50 1.25
CA GLY A 85 3.38 8.32 0.70
C GLY A 85 1.99 7.93 1.20
N ARG A 86 1.88 7.25 2.35
CA ARG A 86 0.59 6.87 2.95
C ARG A 86 0.45 7.44 4.36
N ALA A 87 -0.77 7.83 4.71
CA ALA A 87 -1.10 8.31 6.05
C ALA A 87 -2.49 7.83 6.44
N LEU A 88 -2.65 7.38 7.69
CA LEU A 88 -3.93 6.91 8.22
C LEU A 88 -4.40 7.82 9.35
N VAL A 89 -5.62 8.33 9.24
CA VAL A 89 -6.30 9.04 10.33
C VAL A 89 -7.26 8.08 10.98
N MET A 90 -7.26 8.03 12.31
CA MET A 90 -8.14 7.18 13.09
C MET A 90 -8.87 8.03 14.11
N HIS A 91 -10.20 7.91 14.14
CA HIS A 91 -11.02 8.50 15.19
C HIS A 91 -10.88 7.66 16.46
N MET A 92 -10.48 8.28 17.57
CA MET A 92 -10.24 7.55 18.83
C MET A 92 -11.51 6.99 19.47
N ASP A 93 -12.66 7.65 19.25
CA ASP A 93 -13.93 7.25 19.87
C ASP A 93 -14.66 6.16 19.07
N SER A 94 -14.67 6.26 17.73
CA SER A 94 -15.36 5.30 16.85
C SER A 94 -14.46 4.21 16.28
N ASN A 95 -13.13 4.35 16.41
CA ASN A 95 -12.13 3.50 15.76
C ASN A 95 -12.22 3.49 14.22
N GLU A 96 -12.98 4.41 13.63
CA GLU A 96 -13.07 4.58 12.18
C GLU A 96 -11.77 5.12 11.63
N THR A 97 -11.34 4.56 10.49
CA THR A 97 -10.08 4.92 9.85
C THR A 97 -10.30 5.46 8.45
N THR A 98 -9.62 6.57 8.14
CA THR A 98 -9.55 7.15 6.81
C THR A 98 -8.11 7.09 6.33
N LEU A 99 -7.89 6.45 5.18
CA LEU A 99 -6.58 6.35 4.56
C LEU A 99 -6.38 7.44 3.52
N PHE A 100 -5.20 8.03 3.52
CA PHE A 100 -4.72 9.02 2.57
C PHE A 100 -3.48 8.49 1.87
N SER A 101 -3.33 8.85 0.59
CA SER A 101 -2.17 8.54 -0.22
C SER A 101 -1.75 9.80 -0.99
N SER A 102 -0.45 10.13 -0.96
CA SER A 102 0.15 11.15 -1.81
C SER A 102 0.58 10.59 -3.18
N LYS A 103 0.44 9.27 -3.38
CA LYS A 103 0.65 8.58 -4.66
C LYS A 103 -0.69 8.10 -5.22
N PHE A 104 -0.74 7.76 -6.51
CA PHE A 104 -1.86 7.00 -7.10
C PHE A 104 -1.80 5.52 -6.67
N ALA A 105 -1.75 5.26 -5.36
CA ALA A 105 -1.60 3.93 -4.81
C ALA A 105 -2.92 3.34 -4.31
N CYS A 106 -3.13 2.07 -4.64
CA CYS A 106 -4.26 1.31 -4.13
C CYS A 106 -4.14 1.21 -2.59
N PRO A 107 -5.19 1.60 -1.85
CA PRO A 107 -5.20 1.59 -0.39
C PRO A 107 -5.11 0.18 0.23
N ILE A 108 -5.36 -0.86 -0.57
CA ILE A 108 -5.48 -2.26 -0.11
C ILE A 108 -4.21 -3.05 -0.41
N CYS A 109 -3.73 -3.01 -1.65
CA CYS A 109 -2.61 -3.87 -2.10
C CYS A 109 -1.28 -3.12 -2.27
N SER A 110 -1.23 -1.82 -1.95
CA SER A 110 -0.04 -0.97 -2.12
C SER A 110 0.50 -0.87 -3.56
N TYR A 111 -0.29 -1.29 -4.55
CA TYR A 111 0.04 -1.10 -5.96
C TYR A 111 -0.06 0.39 -6.31
N SER A 112 1.07 1.01 -6.64
CA SER A 112 1.12 2.40 -7.10
C SER A 112 1.06 2.47 -8.62
N LEU A 113 0.08 3.23 -9.13
CA LEU A 113 0.10 3.67 -10.51
C LEU A 113 1.13 4.81 -10.66
N PRO A 114 1.85 4.86 -11.79
CA PRO A 114 2.58 6.06 -12.18
C PRO A 114 1.61 7.24 -12.38
N GLU A 115 2.15 8.45 -12.48
CA GLU A 115 1.34 9.64 -12.76
C GLU A 115 0.50 9.44 -14.03
N LEU A 116 -0.78 9.80 -13.96
CA LEU A 116 -1.73 9.56 -15.05
C LEU A 116 -1.46 10.49 -16.23
N GLU A 117 -0.58 10.04 -17.12
CA GLU A 117 -0.24 10.75 -18.34
C GLU A 117 -1.00 10.16 -19.55
N PRO A 118 -1.35 10.96 -20.57
CA PRO A 118 -2.08 10.49 -21.76
C PRO A 118 -1.42 9.28 -22.46
N ARG A 119 -0.09 9.17 -22.40
CA ARG A 119 0.67 8.07 -23.02
C ARG A 119 0.41 6.70 -22.38
N LEU A 120 -0.03 6.65 -21.12
CA LEU A 120 -0.43 5.39 -20.46
C LEU A 120 -1.69 4.79 -21.09
N PHE A 121 -2.49 5.61 -21.76
CA PHE A 121 -3.72 5.19 -22.44
C PHE A 121 -3.53 4.99 -23.95
N SER A 122 -2.29 5.17 -24.46
CA SER A 122 -1.98 4.99 -25.87
C SER A 122 -1.45 3.59 -26.11
N PHE A 123 -2.19 2.78 -26.87
CA PHE A 123 -1.73 1.48 -27.35
C PHE A 123 -0.54 1.58 -28.32
N ASN A 124 -0.30 2.77 -28.90
CA ASN A 124 0.88 3.04 -29.73
C ASN A 124 2.12 3.44 -28.91
N SER A 125 2.00 3.55 -27.58
CA SER A 125 3.13 3.84 -26.69
C SER A 125 3.56 2.56 -25.98
N PRO A 126 4.87 2.25 -25.90
CA PRO A 126 5.37 1.09 -25.15
C PRO A 126 4.92 1.08 -23.68
N VAL A 127 4.64 2.26 -23.11
CA VAL A 127 4.24 2.43 -21.71
C VAL A 127 2.75 2.14 -21.49
N GLY A 128 1.91 2.27 -22.52
CA GLY A 128 0.47 1.98 -22.48
C GLY A 128 0.06 0.70 -23.21
N ALA A 129 0.98 0.12 -24.00
CA ALA A 129 0.75 -1.10 -24.75
C ALA A 129 0.71 -2.32 -23.83
N CYS A 130 -0.23 -3.23 -24.08
CA CYS A 130 -0.27 -4.53 -23.41
C CYS A 130 1.02 -5.31 -23.74
N PRO A 131 1.78 -5.81 -22.76
CA PRO A 131 3.07 -6.48 -23.00
C PRO A 131 2.92 -7.82 -23.74
N SER A 132 1.71 -8.40 -23.77
CA SER A 132 1.46 -9.70 -24.40
C SER A 132 1.17 -9.59 -25.90
N CYS A 133 0.61 -8.47 -26.35
CA CYS A 133 0.27 -8.24 -27.77
C CYS A 133 0.87 -6.96 -28.34
N GLU A 134 1.74 -6.30 -27.57
CA GLU A 134 2.43 -5.06 -27.94
C GLU A 134 1.48 -3.95 -28.42
N GLY A 135 0.26 -3.91 -27.86
CA GLY A 135 -0.76 -2.92 -28.22
C GLY A 135 -1.57 -3.24 -29.48
N LEU A 136 -1.34 -4.38 -30.14
CA LEU A 136 -2.08 -4.80 -31.33
C LEU A 136 -3.50 -5.31 -31.03
N GLY A 137 -3.75 -5.75 -29.79
CA GLY A 137 -5.04 -6.33 -29.40
C GLY A 137 -5.32 -7.75 -29.93
N GLN A 138 -4.34 -8.35 -30.63
CA GLN A 138 -4.41 -9.72 -31.14
C GLN A 138 -3.05 -10.41 -31.00
N VAL A 139 -3.07 -11.74 -30.87
CA VAL A 139 -1.86 -12.58 -30.87
C VAL A 139 -2.04 -13.70 -31.89
N THR A 140 -0.99 -13.99 -32.66
CA THR A 140 -1.02 -15.10 -33.62
C THR A 140 -0.69 -16.39 -32.88
N VAL A 141 -1.63 -17.32 -32.90
CA VAL A 141 -1.47 -18.67 -32.36
C VAL A 141 -1.81 -19.70 -33.42
N PHE A 142 -1.24 -20.89 -33.32
CA PHE A 142 -1.65 -22.01 -34.16
C PHE A 142 -3.03 -22.49 -33.70
N ASP A 143 -3.98 -22.49 -34.62
CA ASP A 143 -5.30 -23.09 -34.43
C ASP A 143 -5.16 -24.62 -34.45
N PRO A 144 -5.33 -25.33 -33.32
CA PRO A 144 -5.11 -26.77 -33.23
C PRO A 144 -5.90 -27.58 -34.27
N ASP A 145 -7.09 -27.11 -34.64
CA ASP A 145 -7.97 -27.76 -35.61
C ASP A 145 -7.45 -27.61 -37.06
N ARG A 146 -6.55 -26.65 -37.29
CA ARG A 146 -5.89 -26.41 -38.59
C ARG A 146 -4.46 -26.93 -38.65
N VAL A 147 -3.91 -27.43 -37.54
CA VAL A 147 -2.54 -27.98 -37.50
C VAL A 147 -2.46 -29.34 -38.21
N VAL A 148 -3.52 -30.16 -38.13
CA VAL A 148 -3.56 -31.49 -38.76
C VAL A 148 -4.75 -31.57 -39.71
N ALA A 149 -4.50 -31.40 -41.01
CA ALA A 149 -5.54 -31.45 -42.04
C ALA A 149 -6.27 -32.80 -42.13
N PHE A 150 -5.67 -33.89 -41.62
CA PHE A 150 -6.25 -35.24 -41.59
C PHE A 150 -5.85 -35.96 -40.30
N GLN A 151 -6.63 -35.82 -39.22
CA GLN A 151 -6.49 -36.67 -38.04
C GLN A 151 -6.89 -38.11 -38.41
N HIS A 152 -5.91 -39.04 -38.41
CA HIS A 152 -6.03 -40.49 -38.61
C HIS A 152 -7.04 -40.98 -39.67
N ARG A 153 -6.53 -41.37 -40.85
CA ARG A 153 -7.12 -42.47 -41.64
C ARG A 153 -6.50 -43.79 -41.15
N GLU A 154 -7.06 -44.37 -40.10
CA GLU A 154 -6.96 -45.81 -39.87
C GLU A 154 -8.27 -46.44 -40.31
N GLY A 155 -8.19 -47.37 -41.27
CA GLY A 155 -9.34 -48.14 -41.75
C GLY A 155 -9.48 -48.16 -43.27
N VAL A 156 -8.55 -48.83 -43.96
CA VAL A 156 -8.84 -49.76 -45.06
C VAL A 156 -7.89 -50.94 -44.94
#